data_AF-C6WF97-F1
#
_entry.id   AF-C6WF97-F1
#
_cell.length_a   1.000
_cell.length_b   1.000
_cell.length_c   1.000
_cell.angle_alpha   90.00
_cell.angle_beta   90.00
_cell.angle_gamma   90.00
#
_symmetry.space_group_name_H-M   'P 1'
#
loop_
_entity.id
_entity.type
_entity.pdbx_description
1 polymer ?
#
loop_
_entity_poly.entity_id
_entity_poly.type
_entity_poly.pdbx_seq_one_letter_code
_entity_poly.pdbx_strand_id
1 'polypeptide(L)'
;MTTPSENTPPPIPSIPLTAENASTIAGETSIGGLVRDATAHVSTLLRAEVELAKAEVTHEVKRGLKGSVFFILALVVLSFSLFFFFMFVAELIAVWLPVWAGYLIVFGLMIGITVLLGLLGYRKMKTLRAPTRTIESAKETVAVLRRRDDQDDTP
;
A
#
# COMPACT_ATOMS: atom_id res chain seq x y z
N MET A 1 71.76 19.38 -60.61
CA MET A 1 70.29 19.52 -60.69
C MET A 1 69.70 18.58 -59.65
N THR A 2 69.39 19.08 -58.45
CA THR A 2 68.87 18.27 -57.33
C THR A 2 67.50 18.82 -56.95
N THR A 3 66.46 18.00 -57.09
CA THR A 3 65.10 18.30 -56.63
C THR A 3 65.02 18.14 -55.11
N PRO A 4 64.32 19.00 -54.35
CA PRO A 4 64.04 18.74 -52.95
C PRO A 4 62.84 17.81 -52.83
N SER A 5 62.97 16.82 -51.94
CA SER A 5 61.94 15.88 -51.54
C SER A 5 60.89 16.61 -50.69
N GLU A 6 59.65 16.60 -51.15
CA GLU A 6 58.49 17.19 -50.46
C GLU A 6 57.99 16.23 -49.38
N ASN A 7 58.21 16.61 -48.12
CA ASN A 7 57.81 15.83 -46.96
C ASN A 7 56.46 16.34 -46.44
N THR A 8 55.37 15.66 -46.79
CA THR A 8 54.01 15.98 -46.32
C THR A 8 53.64 15.09 -45.13
N PRO A 9 53.26 15.63 -43.97
CA PRO A 9 52.85 14.84 -42.80
C PRO A 9 51.57 14.01 -43.05
N PRO A 10 51.38 12.89 -42.33
CA PRO A 10 50.20 12.03 -42.49
C PRO A 10 48.90 12.75 -42.07
N PRO A 11 47.76 12.45 -42.70
CA PRO A 11 46.47 13.05 -42.38
C PRO A 11 46.04 12.64 -40.97
N ILE A 12 45.88 13.63 -40.08
CA ILE A 12 45.34 13.43 -38.74
C ILE A 12 43.85 13.11 -38.88
N PRO A 13 43.31 12.09 -38.20
CA PRO A 13 41.87 11.83 -38.16
C PRO A 13 41.18 13.06 -37.56
N SER A 14 40.59 13.90 -38.41
CA SER A 14 39.77 15.01 -37.98
C SER A 14 38.49 14.42 -37.40
N ILE A 15 38.30 14.58 -36.10
CA ILE A 15 37.01 14.39 -35.46
C ILE A 15 36.03 15.27 -36.26
N PRO A 16 34.99 14.71 -36.90
CA PRO A 16 34.01 15.54 -37.59
C PRO A 16 33.34 16.43 -36.54
N LEU A 17 33.70 17.72 -36.54
CA LEU A 17 32.92 18.76 -35.89
C LEU A 17 31.71 19.05 -36.78
N THR A 18 30.86 18.05 -36.98
CA THR A 18 29.55 18.27 -37.58
C THR A 18 28.76 19.14 -36.62
N ALA A 19 28.12 20.18 -37.15
CA ALA A 19 27.19 21.05 -36.42
C ALA A 19 26.07 20.29 -35.68
N GLU A 20 25.91 19.00 -36.01
CA GLU A 20 25.08 18.00 -35.32
C GLU A 20 25.46 17.81 -33.84
N ASN A 21 26.75 17.76 -33.49
CA ASN A 21 27.17 17.69 -32.08
C ASN A 21 27.05 19.04 -31.38
N ALA A 22 27.37 20.14 -32.06
CA ALA A 22 27.26 21.48 -31.46
C ALA A 22 25.81 21.88 -31.17
N SER A 23 24.85 21.44 -32.00
CA SER A 23 23.41 21.65 -31.76
C SER A 23 22.84 20.73 -30.67
N THR A 24 23.36 19.51 -30.55
CA THR A 24 23.07 18.61 -29.42
C THR A 24 23.59 19.20 -28.10
N ILE A 25 24.86 19.64 -28.07
CA ILE A 25 25.55 20.32 -26.94
C ILE A 25 24.86 21.63 -26.55
N ALA A 26 24.44 22.43 -27.53
CA ALA A 26 23.68 23.65 -27.31
C ALA A 26 22.26 23.36 -26.81
N GLY A 27 21.65 22.25 -27.23
CA GLY A 27 20.34 21.78 -26.77
C GLY A 27 20.36 21.23 -25.33
N GLU A 28 21.39 20.48 -24.97
CA GLU A 28 21.62 19.95 -23.60
C GLU A 28 22.13 21.02 -22.62
N THR A 29 22.87 22.02 -23.09
CA THR A 29 23.28 23.22 -22.30
C THR A 29 22.23 24.34 -22.36
N SER A 30 21.16 24.17 -23.14
CA SER A 30 20.04 25.12 -23.14
C SER A 30 19.26 25.02 -21.83
N ILE A 31 18.64 26.14 -21.43
CA ILE A 31 17.71 26.18 -20.28
C ILE A 31 16.63 25.08 -20.40
N GLY A 32 16.18 24.76 -21.62
CA GLY A 32 15.22 23.69 -21.88
C GLY A 32 15.79 22.28 -21.63
N GLY A 33 17.06 22.05 -21.97
CA GLY A 33 17.77 20.80 -21.69
C GLY A 33 17.96 20.56 -20.20
N LEU A 34 18.38 21.60 -19.46
CA LEU A 34 18.58 21.56 -18.00
C LEU A 34 17.28 21.28 -17.23
N VAL A 35 16.17 21.91 -17.62
CA VAL A 35 14.86 21.66 -17.00
C VAL A 35 14.38 20.23 -17.29
N ARG A 36 14.61 19.73 -18.52
CA ARG A 36 14.26 18.34 -18.88
C ARG A 36 15.03 17.34 -18.03
N ASP A 37 16.34 17.53 -17.87
CA ASP A 37 17.20 16.65 -17.07
C ASP A 37 16.86 16.72 -15.58
N ALA A 38 16.68 17.92 -15.03
CA ALA A 38 16.26 18.10 -13.63
C ALA A 38 14.91 17.41 -13.36
N THR A 39 13.95 17.54 -14.27
CA THR A 39 12.64 16.88 -14.17
C THR A 39 12.78 15.36 -14.26
N ALA A 40 13.67 14.86 -15.11
CA ALA A 40 13.97 13.42 -15.21
C ALA A 40 14.62 12.87 -13.92
N HIS A 41 15.54 13.61 -13.31
CA HIS A 41 16.15 13.22 -12.03
C HIS A 41 15.16 13.23 -10.87
N VAL A 42 14.32 14.27 -10.76
CA VAL A 42 13.26 14.33 -9.76
C VAL A 42 12.28 13.16 -9.93
N SER A 43 11.89 12.85 -11.17
CA SER A 43 11.02 11.69 -11.46
C SER A 43 11.65 10.36 -11.05
N THR A 44 12.98 10.24 -11.21
CA THR A 44 13.73 9.05 -10.81
C THR A 44 13.81 8.90 -9.29
N LEU A 45 14.07 9.99 -8.56
CA LEU A 45 14.08 9.99 -7.09
C LEU A 45 12.71 9.66 -6.52
N LEU A 46 11.64 10.26 -7.05
CA LEU A 46 10.27 9.98 -6.60
C LEU A 46 9.91 8.51 -6.84
N ARG A 47 10.28 7.95 -8.00
CA ARG A 47 10.04 6.53 -8.26
C ARG A 47 10.84 5.64 -7.30
N ALA A 48 12.09 5.98 -6.99
CA ALA A 48 12.90 5.24 -6.02
C ALA A 48 12.31 5.29 -4.61
N GLU A 49 11.81 6.45 -4.17
CA GLU A 49 11.20 6.62 -2.86
C GLU A 49 9.87 5.87 -2.74
N VAL A 50 9.06 5.87 -3.81
CA VAL A 50 7.85 5.04 -3.91
C VAL A 50 8.19 3.56 -3.91
N GLU A 51 9.23 3.12 -4.64
CA GLU A 51 9.67 1.73 -4.67
C GLU A 51 10.15 1.27 -3.29
N LEU A 52 10.90 2.11 -2.58
CA LEU A 52 11.35 1.86 -1.22
C LEU A 52 10.17 1.78 -0.25
N ALA A 53 9.27 2.77 -0.25
CA ALA A 53 8.09 2.78 0.60
C ALA A 53 7.20 1.55 0.32
N LYS A 54 7.05 1.17 -0.95
CA LYS A 54 6.33 -0.04 -1.35
C LYS A 54 7.02 -1.29 -0.82
N ALA A 55 8.34 -1.37 -0.88
CA ALA A 55 9.11 -2.50 -0.34
C ALA A 55 8.97 -2.60 1.19
N GLU A 56 9.05 -1.47 1.90
CA GLU A 56 8.91 -1.40 3.35
C GLU A 56 7.50 -1.81 3.80
N VAL A 57 6.45 -1.21 3.22
CA VAL A 57 5.06 -1.59 3.50
C VAL A 57 4.83 -3.07 3.18
N THR A 58 5.33 -3.57 2.06
CA THR A 58 5.20 -4.99 1.71
C THR A 58 5.92 -5.89 2.71
N HIS A 59 7.09 -5.48 3.19
CA HIS A 59 7.86 -6.21 4.20
C HIS A 59 7.12 -6.24 5.54
N GLU A 60 6.58 -5.11 5.99
CA GLU A 60 5.77 -5.00 7.20
C GLU A 60 4.51 -5.86 7.11
N VAL A 61 3.78 -5.80 6.00
CA VAL A 61 2.59 -6.64 5.76
C VAL A 61 2.96 -8.12 5.81
N LYS A 62 4.05 -8.54 5.16
CA LYS A 62 4.51 -9.94 5.20
C LYS A 62 4.92 -10.36 6.62
N ARG A 63 5.56 -9.48 7.38
CA ARG A 63 5.94 -9.72 8.78
C ARG A 63 4.70 -9.85 9.66
N GLY A 64 3.74 -8.94 9.50
CA GLY A 64 2.45 -8.98 10.19
C GLY A 64 1.66 -10.24 9.87
N LEU A 65 1.64 -10.65 8.60
CA LEU A 65 0.98 -11.89 8.17
C LEU A 65 1.63 -13.13 8.81
N LYS A 66 2.96 -13.23 8.80
CA LYS A 66 3.66 -14.31 9.53
C LYS A 66 3.35 -14.30 11.02
N GLY A 67 3.30 -13.12 11.65
CA GLY A 67 2.92 -12.98 13.06
C GLY A 67 1.48 -13.41 13.35
N SER A 68 0.55 -13.14 12.42
CA SER A 68 -0.86 -13.51 12.57
C SER A 68 -1.11 -15.01 12.62
N VAL A 69 -0.20 -15.85 12.09
CA VAL A 69 -0.33 -17.32 12.16
C VAL A 69 -0.47 -17.79 13.60
N PHE A 70 0.36 -17.27 14.51
CA PHE A 70 0.29 -17.63 15.93
C PHE A 70 -1.00 -17.15 16.58
N PHE A 71 -1.51 -15.97 16.21
CA PHE A 71 -2.80 -15.49 16.68
C PHE A 71 -3.96 -16.36 16.19
N ILE A 72 -3.94 -16.79 14.93
CA ILE A 72 -4.95 -17.71 14.39
C ILE A 72 -4.90 -19.04 15.15
N LEU A 73 -3.70 -19.62 15.34
CA LEU A 73 -3.52 -20.85 16.11
C LEU A 73 -4.00 -20.67 17.56
N ALA A 74 -3.65 -19.57 18.21
CA ALA A 74 -4.09 -19.27 19.56
C ALA A 74 -5.62 -19.13 19.65
N LEU A 75 -6.25 -18.46 18.68
CA LEU A 75 -7.72 -18.33 18.62
C LEU A 75 -8.40 -19.67 18.38
N VAL A 76 -7.83 -20.54 17.53
CA VAL A 76 -8.35 -21.90 17.32
C VAL A 76 -8.27 -22.70 18.62
N VAL A 77 -7.09 -22.73 19.27
CA VAL A 77 -6.91 -23.43 20.54
C VAL A 77 -7.88 -22.87 21.58
N LEU A 78 -7.95 -21.55 21.75
CA LEU A 78 -8.87 -20.89 22.68
C LEU A 78 -10.33 -21.24 22.39
N SER A 79 -10.74 -21.28 21.11
CA SER A 79 -12.11 -21.63 20.73
C SER A 79 -12.47 -23.06 21.12
N PHE A 80 -11.57 -24.02 20.85
CA PHE A 80 -11.76 -25.41 21.31
C PHE A 80 -11.69 -25.53 22.84
N SER A 81 -10.77 -24.82 23.50
CA SER A 81 -10.65 -24.81 24.96
C SER A 81 -11.91 -24.26 25.63
N LEU A 82 -12.54 -23.21 25.07
CA LEU A 82 -13.79 -22.67 25.59
C LEU A 82 -14.92 -23.69 25.54
N PHE A 83 -15.01 -24.50 24.48
CA PHE A 83 -15.99 -25.59 24.41
C PHE A 83 -15.84 -26.58 25.58
N PHE A 84 -14.61 -27.04 25.85
CA PHE A 84 -14.34 -27.91 27.01
C PHE A 84 -14.53 -27.21 28.35
N PHE A 85 -14.18 -25.93 28.44
CA PHE A 85 -14.39 -25.14 29.65
C PHE A 85 -15.87 -25.04 30.01
N PHE A 86 -16.76 -24.78 29.04
CA PHE A 86 -18.20 -24.74 29.31
C PHE A 86 -18.77 -26.12 29.67
N MET A 87 -18.24 -27.21 29.10
CA MET A 87 -18.57 -28.57 29.55
C MET A 87 -18.15 -28.80 31.00
N PHE A 88 -16.93 -28.40 31.35
CA PHE A 88 -16.44 -28.47 32.72
C PHE A 88 -17.32 -27.66 33.68
N VAL A 89 -17.72 -26.44 33.30
CA VAL A 89 -18.62 -25.62 34.15
C VAL A 89 -19.99 -26.29 34.30
N ALA A 90 -20.53 -26.88 33.24
CA ALA A 90 -21.80 -27.60 33.30
C ALA A 90 -21.73 -28.80 34.25
N GLU A 91 -20.67 -29.61 34.15
CA GLU A 91 -20.37 -30.73 35.05
C GLU A 91 -20.11 -30.27 36.50
N LEU A 92 -19.41 -29.14 36.68
CA LEU A 92 -19.19 -28.57 38.00
C LEU A 92 -20.51 -28.17 38.66
N ILE A 93 -21.43 -27.54 37.92
CA ILE A 93 -22.77 -27.19 38.42
C ILE A 93 -23.59 -28.46 38.70
N ALA A 94 -23.41 -29.51 37.91
CA ALA A 94 -24.07 -30.80 38.09
C ALA A 94 -23.68 -31.52 39.40
N VAL A 95 -22.69 -31.03 40.15
CA VAL A 95 -22.41 -31.51 41.52
C VAL A 95 -23.60 -31.25 42.46
N TRP A 96 -24.36 -30.17 42.24
CA TRP A 96 -25.50 -29.78 43.08
C TRP A 96 -26.87 -30.01 42.43
N LEU A 97 -26.93 -30.28 41.12
CA LEU A 97 -28.16 -30.42 40.34
C LEU A 97 -28.08 -31.61 39.38
N PRO A 98 -29.22 -32.08 38.83
CA PRO A 98 -29.18 -33.05 37.74
C PRO A 98 -28.33 -32.54 36.56
N VAL A 99 -27.59 -33.46 35.92
CA VAL A 99 -26.67 -33.14 34.81
C VAL A 99 -27.35 -32.27 33.74
N TRP A 100 -28.57 -32.63 33.31
CA TRP A 100 -29.29 -31.88 32.30
C TRP A 100 -29.53 -30.40 32.68
N ALA A 101 -29.74 -30.10 33.97
CA ALA A 101 -29.96 -28.75 34.45
C ALA A 101 -28.67 -27.91 34.42
N GLY A 102 -27.51 -28.51 34.76
CA GLY A 102 -26.21 -27.85 34.66
C GLY A 102 -25.90 -27.37 33.25
N TYR A 103 -26.14 -28.23 32.25
CA TYR A 103 -25.98 -27.88 30.83
C TYR A 103 -26.94 -26.77 30.39
N LEU A 104 -28.19 -26.80 30.86
CA LEU A 104 -29.21 -25.80 30.50
C LEU A 104 -28.91 -24.42 31.10
N ILE A 105 -28.35 -24.37 32.31
CA ILE A 105 -27.88 -23.14 32.95
C ILE A 105 -26.72 -22.54 32.15
N VAL A 106 -25.71 -23.34 31.80
CA VAL A 106 -24.57 -22.87 31.01
C VAL A 106 -25.02 -22.39 29.63
N PHE A 107 -25.95 -23.12 28.99
CA PHE A 107 -26.55 -22.69 27.73
C PHE A 107 -27.24 -21.32 27.86
N GLY A 108 -28.07 -21.13 28.89
CA GLY A 108 -28.72 -19.85 29.17
C GLY A 108 -27.71 -18.71 29.37
N LEU A 109 -26.63 -18.98 30.10
CA LEU A 109 -25.53 -18.03 30.29
C LEU A 109 -24.85 -17.65 28.96
N MET A 110 -24.60 -18.62 28.07
CA MET A 110 -24.02 -18.35 26.74
C MET A 110 -24.95 -17.51 25.85
N ILE A 111 -26.26 -17.75 25.90
CA ILE A 111 -27.25 -16.90 25.20
C ILE A 111 -27.21 -15.48 25.75
N GLY A 112 -27.18 -15.31 27.09
CA GLY A 112 -27.09 -14.00 27.73
C GLY A 112 -25.84 -13.22 27.30
N ILE A 113 -24.67 -13.87 27.31
CA ILE A 113 -23.42 -13.28 26.83
C ILE A 113 -23.50 -12.93 25.34
N THR A 114 -24.04 -13.83 24.51
CA THR A 114 -24.21 -13.59 23.06
C THR A 114 -25.07 -12.37 22.79
N VAL A 115 -26.21 -12.24 23.47
CA VAL A 115 -27.11 -11.09 23.33
C VAL A 115 -26.41 -9.80 23.78
N LEU A 116 -25.68 -9.83 24.90
CA LEU A 116 -24.95 -8.67 25.41
C LEU A 116 -23.87 -8.21 24.41
N LEU A 117 -23.02 -9.13 23.96
CA LEU A 117 -21.96 -8.84 22.99
C LEU A 117 -22.52 -8.38 21.65
N GLY A 118 -23.59 -9.02 21.16
CA GLY A 118 -24.27 -8.63 19.94
C GLY A 118 -24.84 -7.21 20.04
N LEU A 119 -25.43 -6.85 21.17
CA LEU A 119 -25.95 -5.51 21.42
C LEU A 119 -24.82 -4.47 21.51
N LEU A 120 -23.74 -4.77 22.23
CA LEU A 120 -22.56 -3.89 22.32
C LEU A 120 -21.92 -3.68 20.95
N GLY A 121 -21.75 -4.76 20.17
CA GLY A 121 -21.23 -4.72 18.80
C GLY A 121 -22.11 -3.88 17.88
N TYR A 122 -23.43 -4.09 17.93
CA TYR A 122 -24.40 -3.31 17.17
C TYR A 122 -24.36 -1.82 17.51
N ARG A 123 -24.29 -1.48 18.82
CA ARG A 123 -24.16 -0.09 19.27
C ARG A 123 -22.87 0.53 18.78
N LYS A 124 -21.75 -0.20 18.86
CA LYS A 124 -20.44 0.30 18.40
C LYS A 124 -20.45 0.55 16.89
N MET A 125 -21.02 -0.37 16.10
CA MET A 125 -21.16 -0.21 14.65
C MET A 125 -22.04 0.99 14.29
N LYS A 126 -23.13 1.23 15.02
CA LYS A 126 -23.96 2.43 14.82
C LYS A 126 -23.22 3.74 15.08
N THR A 127 -22.24 3.74 15.99
CA THR A 127 -21.43 4.93 16.29
C THR A 127 -20.35 5.17 15.22
N LEU A 128 -19.92 4.12 14.50
CA LEU A 128 -19.02 4.24 13.36
C LEU A 128 -19.78 4.84 12.16
N ARG A 129 -20.04 6.15 12.19
CA ARG A 129 -20.46 6.89 10.98
C ARG A 129 -19.37 6.74 9.93
N ALA A 130 -19.75 6.32 8.72
CA ALA A 130 -18.85 6.33 7.56
C ALA A 130 -18.18 7.72 7.45
N PRO A 131 -16.88 7.81 7.11
CA PRO A 131 -16.15 9.08 7.04
C PRO A 131 -16.71 9.95 5.92
N THR A 132 -17.78 10.68 6.23
CA THR A 132 -18.62 11.38 5.26
C THR A 132 -17.83 12.51 4.61
N ARG A 133 -16.98 13.18 5.39
CA ARG A 133 -16.08 14.25 4.94
C ARG A 133 -15.05 13.75 3.92
N THR A 134 -14.44 12.59 4.17
CA THR A 134 -13.44 12.01 3.24
C THR A 134 -14.09 11.57 1.93
N ILE A 135 -15.30 10.99 2.00
CA ILE A 135 -16.06 10.61 0.81
C ILE A 135 -16.49 11.86 0.02
N GLU A 136 -16.88 12.93 0.71
CA GLU A 136 -17.29 14.19 0.10
C GLU A 136 -16.11 14.90 -0.60
N SER A 137 -14.95 15.04 0.06
CA SER A 137 -13.75 15.61 -0.56
C SER A 137 -13.25 14.78 -1.75
N ALA A 138 -13.33 13.44 -1.66
CA ALA A 138 -12.98 12.59 -2.80
C ALA A 138 -13.94 12.77 -3.98
N LYS A 139 -15.26 12.89 -3.72
CA LYS A 139 -16.27 13.17 -4.74
C LYS A 139 -16.08 14.54 -5.37
N GLU A 140 -15.77 15.56 -4.58
CA GLU A 140 -15.47 16.91 -5.07
C GLU A 140 -14.23 16.91 -5.97
N THR A 141 -13.17 16.21 -5.56
CA THR A 141 -11.95 16.06 -6.37
C THR A 141 -12.25 15.40 -7.71
N VAL A 142 -13.04 14.31 -7.72
CA VAL A 142 -13.46 13.63 -8.95
C VAL A 142 -14.37 14.51 -9.81
N ALA A 143 -15.26 15.29 -9.18
CA ALA A 143 -16.14 16.22 -9.89
C ALA A 143 -15.37 17.37 -10.56
N VAL A 144 -14.32 17.88 -9.91
CA VAL A 144 -13.44 18.92 -10.47
C VAL A 144 -12.63 18.37 -11.65
N LEU A 145 -12.11 17.14 -11.55
CA LEU A 145 -11.39 16.50 -12.65
C LEU A 145 -12.30 16.25 -13.85
N ARG A 146 -13.51 15.70 -13.62
CA ARG A 146 -14.45 15.42 -14.71
C ARG A 146 -14.95 16.68 -15.43
N ARG A 147 -15.16 17.78 -14.69
CA ARG A 147 -15.51 19.08 -15.29
C ARG A 147 -14.40 19.61 -16.20
N ARG A 148 -13.14 19.26 -15.93
CA ARG A 148 -11.98 19.67 -16.74
C ARG A 148 -11.95 18.91 -18.07
N ASP A 149 -12.24 17.61 -18.04
CA ASP A 149 -12.31 16.77 -19.24
C ASP A 149 -13.46 17.21 -20.18
N ASP A 150 -14.61 17.58 -19.64
CA ASP A 150 -15.76 18.07 -20.43
C ASP A 150 -15.51 19.43 -21.11
N GLN A 151 -14.50 20.19 -20.67
CA GLN A 151 -14.21 21.54 -21.16
C GLN A 151 -13.13 21.58 -22.26
N ASP A 152 -12.39 20.48 -22.45
CA ASP A 152 -11.45 20.31 -23.56
C ASP A 152 -12.11 19.75 -24.84
N ASP A 153 -13.41 19.37 -24.79
CA ASP A 153 -14.16 18.77 -25.91
C ASP A 153 -15.10 19.75 -26.66
N THR A 154 -15.03 21.06 -26.38
CA THR A 154 -15.77 22.09 -27.15
C THR A 154 -14.90 22.66 -28.29
N PRO A 155 -15.32 22.53 -29.58
CA PRO A 155 -14.56 22.99 -30.74
C PRO A 155 -14.53 24.50 -30.94
#